data_AF-A0A353LW99-F1
#
_entry.id   AF-A0A353LW99-F1
#
_cell.length_a   1.000
_cell.length_b   1.000
_cell.length_c   1.000
_cell.angle_alpha   90.00
_cell.angle_beta   90.00
_cell.angle_gamma   90.00
#
_symmetry.space_group_name_H-M   'P 1'
#
loop_
_entity.id
_entity.type
_entity.pdbx_description
1 polymer ?
#
loop_
_entity_poly.entity_id
_entity_poly.type
_entity_poly.pdbx_seq_one_letter_code
_entity_poly.pdbx_strand_id
1 'polypeptide(L)'
;VDVGAIEFIHKQVIAQRDQGAAVLLVSAELDEILSLSDRIAVMYNGQIVSVMSADEVTEHKLGFLMLGGRLEDYEASEVNHHAK
;
A
#
# COMPACT_ATOMS: atom_id res chain seq x y z
N VAL A 1 8.54 -7.00 18.99
CA VAL A 1 7.86 -5.89 19.71
C VAL A 1 6.56 -6.47 20.26
N ASP A 2 6.13 -6.08 21.45
CA ASP A 2 4.86 -6.54 22.03
C ASP A 2 3.69 -6.13 21.12
N VAL A 3 2.75 -7.05 20.84
CA VAL A 3 1.59 -6.80 19.97
C VAL A 3 0.80 -5.57 20.44
N GLY A 4 0.69 -5.40 21.77
CA GLY A 4 0.01 -4.24 22.34
C GLY A 4 0.69 -2.90 22.04
N ALA A 5 2.02 -2.88 21.91
CA ALA A 5 2.75 -1.67 21.59
C ALA A 5 2.59 -1.26 20.11
N ILE A 6 2.54 -2.24 19.20
CA ILE A 6 2.29 -2.00 17.77
C ILE A 6 0.88 -1.42 17.56
N GLU A 7 -0.14 -2.06 18.13
CA GLU A 7 -1.52 -1.57 18.04
C GLU A 7 -1.68 -0.16 18.60
N PHE A 8 -0.97 0.16 19.69
CA PHE A 8 -0.96 1.50 20.24
C PHE A 8 -0.40 2.52 19.23
N ILE A 9 0.73 2.23 18.61
CA ILE A 9 1.35 3.10 17.60
C ILE A 9 0.42 3.30 16.40
N HIS A 10 -0.18 2.22 15.88
CA HIS A 10 -1.12 2.29 14.75
C HIS A 10 -2.31 3.19 15.04
N LYS A 11 -2.89 3.06 16.24
CA LYS A 11 -3.98 3.94 16.70
C LYS A 11 -3.55 5.40 16.78
N GLN A 12 -2.33 5.68 17.23
CA GLN A 12 -1.81 7.06 17.26
C GLN A 12 -1.61 7.62 15.84
N VAL A 13 -1.08 6.82 14.91
CA VAL A 13 -0.91 7.22 13.51
C VAL A 13 -2.25 7.59 12.87
N ILE A 14 -3.25 6.72 13.02
CA ILE A 14 -4.62 6.96 12.54
C ILE A 14 -5.19 8.23 13.17
N ALA A 15 -5.06 8.38 14.49
CA ALA A 15 -5.61 9.55 15.19
C ALA A 15 -4.98 10.87 14.72
N GLN A 16 -3.69 10.89 14.39
CA GLN A 16 -3.02 12.08 13.86
C GLN A 16 -3.50 12.40 12.43
N ARG A 17 -3.59 11.38 11.57
CA ARG A 17 -4.15 11.53 10.23
C ARG A 17 -5.57 12.10 10.27
N ASP A 18 -6.43 11.54 11.13
CA ASP A 18 -7.83 11.96 11.27
C ASP A 18 -7.98 13.38 11.83
N GLN A 19 -6.95 13.90 12.51
CA GLN A 19 -6.84 15.30 12.94
C GLN A 19 -6.31 16.24 11.84
N GLY A 20 -6.04 15.72 10.64
CA GLY A 20 -5.54 16.47 9.50
C GLY A 20 -4.02 16.60 9.43
N ALA A 21 -3.27 15.87 10.27
CA ALA A 21 -1.80 15.84 10.16
C ALA A 21 -1.37 15.03 8.93
N ALA A 22 -0.36 15.52 8.21
CA ALA A 22 0.27 14.75 7.14
C ALA A 22 1.19 13.68 7.76
N VAL A 23 0.92 12.41 7.43
CA VAL A 23 1.73 11.27 7.86
C VAL A 23 2.43 10.65 6.66
N LEU A 24 3.75 10.49 6.73
CA LEU A 24 4.51 9.66 5.80
C LEU A 24 4.83 8.34 6.50
N LEU A 25 4.11 7.28 6.12
CA LEU A 25 4.34 5.92 6.61
C LEU A 25 5.28 5.18 5.66
N VAL A 26 6.28 4.51 6.22
CA VAL A 26 7.16 3.59 5.49
C VAL A 26 7.21 2.29 6.28
N SER A 27 6.75 1.21 5.68
CA SER A 27 6.76 -0.13 6.27
C SER A 27 7.10 -1.18 5.21
N ALA A 28 7.66 -2.29 5.64
CA ALA A 28 7.86 -3.49 4.82
C ALA A 28 6.69 -4.47 4.95
N GLU A 29 5.77 -4.23 5.88
CA GLU A 29 4.59 -5.05 6.15
C GLU A 29 3.41 -4.48 5.34
N LEU A 30 2.97 -5.24 4.34
CA LEU A 30 1.91 -4.79 3.42
C LEU A 30 0.57 -4.56 4.12
N ASP A 31 0.24 -5.37 5.13
CA ASP A 31 -0.96 -5.21 5.94
C ASP A 31 -1.01 -3.87 6.67
N GLU A 32 0.14 -3.38 7.16
CA GLU A 32 0.22 -2.05 7.77
C GLU A 32 0.01 -0.95 6.73
N ILE A 33 0.66 -1.07 5.56
CA ILE A 33 0.50 -0.11 4.47
C ILE A 33 -0.96 -0.02 4.03
N LEU A 34 -1.62 -1.16 3.82
CA LEU A 34 -3.02 -1.22 3.39
C LEU A 34 -4.00 -0.74 4.45
N SER A 35 -3.73 -0.99 5.74
CA SER A 35 -4.65 -0.62 6.83
C SER A 35 -4.52 0.83 7.31
N LEU A 36 -3.34 1.44 7.18
CA LEU A 36 -3.06 2.76 7.76
C LEU A 36 -3.02 3.90 6.72
N SER A 37 -2.85 3.59 5.44
CA SER A 37 -2.65 4.60 4.40
C SER A 37 -3.95 4.97 3.69
N ASP A 38 -4.11 6.24 3.34
CA ASP A 38 -5.18 6.65 2.41
C ASP A 38 -4.72 6.51 0.95
N ARG A 39 -3.43 6.76 0.72
CA ARG A 39 -2.78 6.69 -0.60
C ARG A 39 -1.45 6.00 -0.46
N ILE A 40 -1.10 5.19 -1.47
CA ILE A 40 0.12 4.41 -1.49
C ILE A 40 0.93 4.80 -2.72
N ALA A 41 2.20 5.12 -2.51
CA ALA A 41 3.18 5.31 -3.57
C ALA A 41 4.15 4.13 -3.58
N VAL A 42 4.28 3.47 -4.73
CA VAL A 42 5.22 2.35 -4.89
C VAL A 42 6.50 2.87 -5.53
N MET A 43 7.64 2.52 -4.93
CA MET A 43 8.96 2.88 -5.42
C MET A 43 9.73 1.65 -5.88
N TYR A 44 10.37 1.73 -7.05
CA TYR A 44 11.27 0.72 -7.58
C TYR A 44 12.48 1.40 -8.23
N ASN A 45 13.70 0.94 -7.92
CA ASN A 45 14.96 1.53 -8.40
C ASN A 45 15.05 3.07 -8.21
N GLY A 46 14.58 3.57 -7.07
CA GLY A 46 14.64 4.99 -6.72
C GLY A 46 13.62 5.87 -7.44
N GLN A 47 12.65 5.28 -8.15
CA GLN A 47 11.60 6.00 -8.86
C GLN A 47 10.22 5.59 -8.35
N ILE A 48 9.31 6.55 -8.23
CA ILE A 48 7.90 6.26 -7.96
C ILE A 48 7.30 5.70 -9.26
N VAL A 49 6.94 4.43 -9.23
CA VAL A 49 6.38 3.72 -10.40
C VAL A 49 4.86 3.77 -10.41
N SER A 50 4.22 4.01 -9.27
CA SER A 50 2.78 4.16 -9.20
C SER A 50 2.33 4.90 -7.94
N VAL A 51 1.17 5.58 -8.03
CA VAL A 51 0.48 6.18 -6.90
C VAL A 51 -1.01 5.89 -7.03
N MET A 52 -1.60 5.34 -5.97
CA MET A 52 -2.96 4.79 -5.99
C MET A 52 -3.65 5.01 -4.64
N SER A 53 -4.98 5.00 -4.66
CA SER A 53 -5.76 5.00 -3.44
C SER A 53 -5.68 3.61 -2.78
N ALA A 54 -5.66 3.57 -1.45
CA ALA A 54 -5.50 2.30 -0.72
C ALA A 54 -6.70 1.34 -0.92
N ASP A 55 -7.88 1.88 -1.24
CA ASP A 55 -9.09 1.10 -1.55
C ASP A 55 -9.09 0.48 -2.96
N GLU A 56 -8.19 0.90 -3.84
CA GLU A 56 -8.07 0.42 -5.23
C GLU A 56 -7.00 -0.68 -5.40
N VAL A 57 -6.37 -1.13 -4.31
CA VAL A 57 -5.24 -2.06 -4.36
C VAL A 57 -5.34 -3.24 -3.42
N THR A 58 -4.81 -4.35 -3.92
CA THR A 58 -4.62 -5.59 -3.17
C THR A 58 -3.15 -5.76 -2.82
N GLU A 59 -2.88 -6.57 -1.80
CA GLU A 59 -1.51 -6.98 -1.45
C GLU A 59 -0.76 -7.55 -2.66
N HIS A 60 -1.44 -8.37 -3.47
CA HIS A 60 -0.85 -8.97 -4.68
C HIS A 60 -0.46 -7.92 -5.73
N LYS A 61 -1.35 -6.93 -5.97
CA LYS A 61 -1.06 -5.81 -6.88
C LYS A 61 0.12 -5.00 -6.40
N LEU A 62 0.18 -4.69 -5.10
CA LEU A 62 1.28 -3.93 -4.54
C LEU A 62 2.61 -4.70 -4.64
N GLY A 63 2.61 -5.97 -4.26
CA GLY A 63 3.78 -6.85 -4.37
C GLY A 63 4.29 -6.97 -5.81
N PHE A 64 3.39 -7.09 -6.79
CA PHE A 64 3.76 -7.13 -8.20
C PHE A 64 4.48 -5.84 -8.64
N LEU A 65 3.95 -4.66 -8.28
CA LEU A 65 4.57 -3.37 -8.60
C LEU A 65 5.91 -3.18 -7.87
N MET A 66 6.03 -3.63 -6.62
CA MET A 66 7.26 -3.57 -5.82
C MET A 66 8.40 -4.42 -6.42
N LEU A 67 8.07 -5.46 -7.18
CA LEU A 67 9.04 -6.29 -7.90
C LEU A 67 9.42 -5.72 -9.27
N GLY A 68 8.94 -4.52 -9.61
CA GLY A 68 9.21 -3.85 -10.89
C GLY A 68 8.19 -4.18 -11.99
N GLY A 69 7.08 -4.83 -11.64
CA GLY A 69 5.95 -5.00 -12.55
C GLY A 69 5.31 -3.66 -12.93
N ARG A 70 4.73 -3.58 -14.13
CA ARG A 70 4.02 -2.38 -14.61
C ARG A 70 2.51 -2.56 -14.50
N LEU A 71 1.80 -1.48 -14.19
CA LEU A 71 0.37 -1.54 -13.96
C LEU A 71 -0.40 -2.10 -15.17
N GLU A 72 0.02 -1.75 -16.39
CA GLU A 72 -0.61 -2.24 -17.62
C GLU A 72 -0.48 -3.77 -17.77
N ASP A 73 0.67 -4.31 -17.36
CA ASP A 73 0.95 -5.75 -17.41
C ASP A 73 0.07 -6.51 -16.38
N TYR A 74 -0.18 -5.91 -15.21
CA TYR A 74 -1.07 -6.46 -14.18
C TYR A 74 -2.53 -6.49 -14.65
N GLU A 75 -3.04 -5.38 -15.17
CA GLU A 75 -4.43 -5.26 -15.63
C GLU A 75 -4.72 -6.19 -16.82
N ALA A 76 -3.79 -6.31 -17.76
CA ALA A 76 -3.93 -7.25 -18.89
C ALA A 76 -4.01 -8.71 -18.42
N SER A 77 -3.35 -9.07 -17.32
CA SER A 77 -3.42 -10.42 -16.74
C SER A 77 -4.77 -10.71 -16.06
N GLU A 78 -5.35 -9.73 -15.36
CA GLU A 78 -6.64 -9.84 -14.67
C GLU A 78 -7.81 -9.97 -15.66
N VAL A 79 -7.78 -9.19 -16.75
CA VAL A 79 -8.79 -9.24 -17.81
C VAL A 79 -8.81 -10.61 -18.49
N ASN A 80 -7.64 -11.19 -18.75
CA ASN A 80 -7.54 -12.53 -19.35
C ASN A 80 -7.97 -13.65 -18.38
N HIS A 81 -7.86 -13.42 -17.07
CA HIS A 81 -8.28 -14.40 -16.06
C HIS A 81 -9.79 -14.38 -15.80
N HIS A 82 -10.44 -13.23 -15.97
CA HIS A 82 -11.91 -13.09 -15.88
C HIS A 82 -12.67 -13.46 -17.16
N ALA A 83 -12.00 -13.54 -18.30
CA ALA A 83 -12.59 -13.89 -19.60
C ALA A 83 -12.66 -15.41 -19.88
N LYS A 84 -12.26 -16.26 -18.91
CA LYS A 84 -12.36 -17.73 -18.96
C LYS A 84 -13.37 -18.22 -17.94
#